data_AF-A0A942EPS1-F1
#
_entry.id   AF-A0A942EPS1-F1
#
_cell.length_a   1.000
_cell.length_b   1.000
_cell.length_c   1.000
_cell.angle_alpha   90.00
_cell.angle_beta   90.00
_cell.angle_gamma   90.00
#
_symmetry.space_group_name_H-M   'P 1'
#
loop_
_entity.id
_entity.type
_entity.pdbx_description
1 polymer ?
#
loop_
_entity_poly.entity_id
_entity_poly.type
_entity_poly.pdbx_seq_one_letter_code
_entity_poly.pdbx_strand_id
1 'polypeptide(L)'
;MDVENPLLADYRKGIPRKLELLQQLVAGVKRERSLPSLEALRYEVHKITGNSGTYGYITASDLCKQLDVDLREKIKSFTKDIISEEWLVSLDSFLQRVERAFSAPDKQVQF
;
A
#
# COMPACT_ATOMS: atom_id res chain seq x y z
N MET A 1 -13.09 24.06 19.15
CA MET A 1 -13.60 23.00 18.26
C MET A 1 -12.63 22.92 17.11
N ASP A 2 -11.78 21.90 17.09
CA ASP A 2 -10.94 21.64 15.93
C ASP A 2 -11.85 21.22 14.77
N VAL A 3 -11.95 22.08 13.75
CA VAL A 3 -12.67 21.75 12.52
C VAL A 3 -11.80 20.77 11.77
N GLU A 4 -12.21 19.50 11.73
CA GLU A 4 -11.52 18.46 10.97
C GLU A 4 -11.40 18.92 9.50
N ASN A 5 -10.18 18.86 8.94
CA ASN A 5 -9.94 19.22 7.55
C ASN A 5 -10.84 18.35 6.64
N PRO A 6 -11.74 18.92 5.82
CA PRO A 6 -12.68 18.15 5.00
C PRO A 6 -11.97 17.17 4.05
N LEU A 7 -10.76 17.51 3.59
CA LEU A 7 -9.95 16.64 2.74
C LEU A 7 -9.46 15.39 3.50
N LEU A 8 -9.15 15.52 4.79
CA LEU A 8 -8.77 14.38 5.65
C LEU A 8 -9.98 13.47 5.88
N ALA A 9 -11.15 14.04 6.14
CA ALA A 9 -12.39 13.28 6.33
C ALA A 9 -12.76 12.49 5.06
N ASP A 10 -12.63 13.10 3.88
CA ASP A 10 -12.91 12.43 2.61
C ASP A 10 -11.84 11.38 2.27
N TYR A 11 -10.58 11.65 2.59
CA TYR A 11 -9.53 10.64 2.47
C TYR A 11 -9.82 9.42 3.35
N ARG A 12 -10.22 9.64 4.61
CA ARG A 12 -10.63 8.59 5.56
C ARG A 12 -11.75 7.71 5.02
N LYS A 13 -12.80 8.32 4.46
CA LYS A 13 -13.91 7.58 3.82
C LYS A 13 -13.45 6.72 2.64
N GLY A 14 -12.36 7.11 1.97
CA GLY A 14 -11.78 6.38 0.85
C GLY A 14 -10.88 5.22 1.24
N ILE A 15 -10.41 5.14 2.49
CA ILE A 15 -9.47 4.10 2.96
C ILE A 15 -10.00 2.68 2.72
N PRO A 16 -11.25 2.31 3.09
CA PRO A 16 -11.75 0.95 2.88
C PRO A 16 -11.65 0.50 1.42
N ARG A 17 -12.02 1.38 0.48
CA ARG A 17 -11.93 1.10 -0.95
C ARG A 17 -10.48 0.94 -1.44
N LYS A 18 -9.54 1.71 -0.87
CA LYS A 18 -8.11 1.57 -1.19
C LYS A 18 -7.55 0.22 -0.70
N LEU A 19 -7.94 -0.19 0.50
CA LEU A 19 -7.56 -1.49 1.07
C LEU A 19 -8.13 -2.64 0.26
N GLU A 20 -9.40 -2.56 -0.14
CA GLU A 20 -10.04 -3.56 -1.00
C GLU A 20 -9.31 -3.67 -2.35
N LEU A 21 -8.99 -2.54 -2.99
CA LEU A 21 -8.25 -2.53 -4.25
C LEU A 21 -6.84 -3.13 -4.09
N LEU A 22 -6.12 -2.81 -3.00
CA LEU A 22 -4.83 -3.43 -2.70
C LEU A 22 -4.94 -4.95 -2.55
N GLN A 23 -5.96 -5.43 -1.83
CA GLN A 23 -6.20 -6.87 -1.65
C GLN A 23 -6.45 -7.56 -3.01
N GLN A 24 -7.28 -6.94 -3.88
CA GLN A 24 -7.54 -7.46 -5.22
C GLN A 24 -6.27 -7.52 -6.08
N LEU A 25 -5.44 -6.47 -6.03
CA LEU A 25 -4.18 -6.41 -6.79
C LEU A 25 -3.16 -7.45 -6.28
N VAL A 26 -3.04 -7.62 -4.97
CA VAL A 26 -2.19 -8.67 -4.38
C VAL A 26 -2.67 -10.07 -4.80
N ALA A 27 -3.97 -10.32 -4.79
CA ALA A 27 -4.53 -11.58 -5.28
C ALA A 27 -4.24 -11.79 -6.78
N GLY A 28 -4.30 -10.72 -7.58
CA GLY A 28 -3.89 -10.73 -8.99
C GLY A 28 -2.42 -11.11 -9.18
N VAL A 29 -1.51 -10.50 -8.42
CA VAL A 29 -0.07 -10.84 -8.44
C VAL A 29 0.17 -12.31 -8.06
N LYS A 30 -0.49 -12.81 -7.01
CA LYS A 30 -0.37 -14.21 -6.58
C LYS A 30 -0.80 -15.21 -7.63
N ARG A 31 -1.89 -14.89 -8.35
CA ARG A 31 -2.47 -15.75 -9.39
C ARG A 31 -1.68 -15.70 -10.69
N GLU A 32 -1.32 -14.51 -11.15
CA GLU A 32 -0.83 -14.29 -12.52
C GLU A 32 0.70 -14.22 -12.60
N ARG A 33 1.36 -13.75 -11.53
CA ARG A 33 2.82 -13.58 -11.43
C ARG A 33 3.40 -12.93 -12.68
N SER A 34 2.68 -11.92 -13.18
CA SER A 34 2.93 -11.29 -14.48
C SER A 34 3.43 -9.86 -14.29
N LEU A 35 4.21 -9.37 -15.25
CA LEU A 35 4.66 -7.98 -15.25
C LEU A 35 3.49 -6.98 -15.13
N PRO A 36 2.38 -7.12 -15.89
CA PRO A 36 1.23 -6.24 -15.72
C PRO A 36 0.62 -6.28 -14.31
N SER A 37 0.55 -7.46 -13.68
CA SER A 37 0.02 -7.58 -12.32
C SER A 37 0.90 -6.86 -11.29
N LEU A 38 2.23 -6.92 -11.45
CA LEU A 38 3.19 -6.21 -10.60
C LEU A 38 3.11 -4.69 -10.81
N GLU A 39 3.02 -4.24 -12.07
CA GLU A 39 2.90 -2.83 -12.41
C GLU A 39 1.62 -2.22 -11.86
N ALA A 40 0.50 -2.95 -11.95
CA ALA A 40 -0.78 -2.52 -11.41
C ALA A 40 -0.72 -2.38 -9.88
N LEU A 41 -0.16 -3.38 -9.17
CA LEU A 41 0.06 -3.30 -7.73
C LEU A 41 0.96 -2.12 -7.37
N ARG A 42 2.10 -1.96 -8.05
CA ARG A 42 3.06 -0.88 -7.81
C ARG A 42 2.40 0.48 -7.98
N TYR A 43 1.62 0.67 -9.04
CA TYR A 43 0.95 1.94 -9.32
C TYR A 43 0.02 2.35 -8.17
N GLU A 44 -0.79 1.41 -7.66
CA GLU A 44 -1.69 1.72 -6.55
C GLU A 44 -0.93 1.95 -5.23
N VAL A 45 0.09 1.13 -4.94
CA VAL A 45 0.98 1.32 -3.78
C VAL A 45 1.64 2.70 -3.82
N HIS A 46 2.14 3.13 -4.98
CA HIS A 46 2.76 4.44 -5.17
C HIS A 46 1.79 5.60 -4.89
N LYS A 47 0.54 5.49 -5.38
CA LYS A 47 -0.52 6.47 -5.07
C LYS A 47 -0.85 6.51 -3.59
N ILE A 48 -0.86 5.37 -2.91
CA ILE A 48 -1.13 5.31 -1.47
C ILE A 48 0.02 5.95 -0.70
N THR A 49 1.28 5.69 -1.05
CA THR A 49 2.45 6.35 -0.45
C THR A 49 2.30 7.88 -0.49
N GLY A 50 2.04 8.45 -1.66
CA GLY A 50 1.93 9.91 -1.82
C GLY A 50 0.80 10.52 -0.98
N ASN A 51 -0.40 9.91 -1.03
CA ASN A 51 -1.56 10.48 -0.34
C ASN A 51 -1.52 10.25 1.17
N SER A 52 -1.09 9.06 1.63
CA SER A 52 -1.10 8.70 3.06
C SER A 52 -0.19 9.61 3.88
N GLY A 53 0.98 9.96 3.34
CA GLY A 53 1.91 10.89 3.99
C GLY A 53 1.32 12.29 4.17
N THR A 54 0.62 12.81 3.15
CA THR A 54 -0.05 14.13 3.23
C THR A 54 -1.12 14.19 4.32
N TYR A 55 -1.80 13.08 4.58
CA TYR A 55 -2.89 13.02 5.57
C TYR A 55 -2.45 12.50 6.95
N GLY A 56 -1.15 12.36 7.19
CA GLY A 56 -0.60 11.98 8.50
C GLY A 56 -0.61 10.47 8.80
N TYR A 57 -0.88 9.61 7.81
CA TYR A 57 -0.74 8.16 7.94
C TYR A 57 0.69 7.76 7.59
N ILE A 58 1.65 8.18 8.43
CA ILE A 58 3.08 8.03 8.16
C ILE A 58 3.45 6.54 8.10
N THR A 59 3.00 5.73 9.06
CA THR A 59 3.25 4.30 9.07
C THR A 59 2.72 3.61 7.81
N ALA A 60 1.51 3.96 7.35
CA ALA A 60 0.96 3.39 6.11
C ALA A 60 1.77 3.84 4.88
N SER A 61 2.16 5.12 4.83
CA SER A 61 3.02 5.67 3.79
C SER A 61 4.36 4.93 3.71
N ASP A 62 5.02 4.69 4.84
CA ASP A 62 6.32 4.04 4.90
C ASP A 62 6.25 2.55 4.51
N LEU A 63 5.19 1.85 4.93
CA LEU A 63 4.93 0.47 4.49
C LEU A 63 4.76 0.40 2.98
N CYS A 64 3.95 1.29 2.40
CA CYS A 64 3.74 1.35 0.96
C CYS A 64 5.02 1.76 0.22
N LYS A 65 5.84 2.66 0.78
CA LYS A 65 7.13 3.03 0.21
C LYS A 65 8.10 1.85 0.14
N GLN A 66 8.18 1.04 1.19
CA GLN A 66 9.01 -0.17 1.21
C GLN A 66 8.59 -1.14 0.11
N LEU A 67 7.27 -1.37 -0.05
CA LEU A 67 6.76 -2.25 -1.10
C LEU A 67 6.95 -1.67 -2.51
N ASP A 68 6.81 -0.34 -2.72
CA ASP A 68 7.07 0.29 -4.03
C ASP A 68 8.54 0.09 -4.45
N VAL A 69 9.49 0.16 -3.51
CA VAL A 69 10.92 -0.11 -3.81
C VAL A 69 11.12 -1.56 -4.25
N ASP A 70 10.62 -2.51 -3.47
CA ASP A 70 10.75 -3.94 -3.79
C ASP A 70 10.05 -4.30 -5.12
N LEU A 71 8.85 -3.77 -5.37
CA LEU A 71 8.15 -3.96 -6.64
C LEU A 71 8.92 -3.38 -7.82
N ARG A 72 9.56 -2.20 -7.68
CA ARG A 72 10.40 -1.62 -8.74
C ARG A 72 11.57 -2.53 -9.09
N GLU A 73 12.23 -3.12 -8.10
CA GLU A 73 13.33 -4.04 -8.31
C GLU A 73 12.85 -5.30 -9.05
N LYS A 74 11.73 -5.89 -8.62
CA LYS A 74 11.13 -7.06 -9.28
C LYS A 74 10.64 -6.79 -10.68
N ILE A 75 10.08 -5.60 -10.94
CA ILE A 75 9.65 -5.16 -12.28
C ILE A 75 10.87 -4.95 -13.20
N LYS A 76 11.92 -4.26 -12.70
CA LYS A 76 13.12 -3.98 -13.49
C LYS A 76 13.86 -5.26 -13.91
N SER A 77 13.87 -6.26 -13.04
CA SER A 77 14.54 -7.54 -13.25
C SER A 77 13.55 -8.67 -13.56
N PHE A 78 12.37 -8.36 -14.10
CA PHE A 78 11.28 -9.32 -14.19
C PHE A 78 11.64 -10.56 -15.02
N THR A 79 11.69 -11.68 -14.32
CA THR A 79 11.65 -13.04 -14.85
C THR A 79 10.62 -13.82 -14.02
N LYS A 80 10.00 -14.87 -14.57
CA LYS A 80 8.98 -15.64 -13.83
C LYS A 80 9.52 -16.23 -12.51
N ASP A 81 10.82 -16.48 -12.44
CA ASP A 81 11.47 -17.11 -11.30
C ASP A 81 11.82 -16.12 -10.16
N ILE A 82 11.69 -14.80 -10.39
CA ILE A 82 11.99 -13.77 -9.38
C ILE A 82 10.89 -13.60 -8.32
N ILE A 83 9.73 -14.20 -8.58
CA ILE A 83 8.56 -14.19 -7.72
C ILE A 83 8.53 -15.49 -6.91
N SER A 84 9.23 -15.48 -5.78
CA SER A 84 9.27 -16.62 -4.88
C SER A 84 7.98 -16.75 -4.06
N GLU A 85 7.69 -17.96 -3.60
CA GLU A 85 6.50 -18.22 -2.78
C GLU A 85 6.58 -17.49 -1.43
N GLU A 86 7.77 -17.40 -0.84
CA GLU A 86 8.01 -16.67 0.40
C GLU A 86 7.69 -15.18 0.24
N TRP A 87 8.05 -14.60 -0.92
CA TRP A 87 7.70 -13.22 -1.22
C TRP A 87 6.19 -13.04 -1.38
N LEU A 88 5.49 -13.97 -2.03
CA LEU A 88 4.03 -13.90 -2.13
C LEU A 88 3.34 -13.97 -0.77
N VAL A 89 3.85 -14.78 0.16
CA VAL A 89 3.37 -14.82 1.56
C VAL A 89 3.65 -13.50 2.28
N SER A 90 4.77 -12.85 1.99
CA SER A 90 5.09 -11.54 2.58
C SER A 90 4.08 -10.45 2.23
N LEU A 91 3.39 -10.57 1.07
CA LEU A 91 2.33 -9.65 0.67
C LEU A 91 1.11 -9.70 1.61
N ASP A 92 0.79 -10.85 2.20
CA ASP A 92 -0.29 -10.95 3.20
C ASP A 92 0.08 -10.21 4.47
N SER A 93 1.34 -10.38 4.90
CA SER A 93 1.89 -9.67 6.06
C SER A 93 1.88 -8.16 5.82
N PHE A 94 2.20 -7.72 4.59
CA PHE A 94 2.07 -6.33 4.18
C PHE A 94 0.62 -5.82 4.29
N LEU A 95 -0.36 -6.56 3.75
CA LEU A 95 -1.77 -6.17 3.80
C LEU A 95 -2.27 -6.01 5.25
N GLN A 96 -1.93 -6.95 6.13
CA GLN A 96 -2.30 -6.85 7.55
C GLN A 96 -1.66 -5.64 8.24
N ARG A 97 -0.39 -5.34 7.93
CA ARG A 97 0.33 -4.19 8.50
C ARG A 97 -0.26 -2.87 8.02
N VAL A 98 -0.59 -2.75 6.72
CA VAL A 98 -1.13 -1.51 6.17
C VAL A 98 -2.55 -1.25 6.66
N GLU A 99 -3.39 -2.28 6.78
CA GLU A 99 -4.73 -2.18 7.37
C GLU A 99 -4.68 -1.68 8.82
N ARG A 100 -3.77 -2.24 9.63
CA ARG A 100 -3.54 -1.77 11.01
C ARG A 100 -3.06 -0.33 11.05
N ALA A 101 -2.15 0.06 10.15
CA ALA A 101 -1.63 1.42 10.07
C ALA A 101 -2.72 2.46 9.73
N PHE A 102 -3.72 2.08 8.93
CA PHE A 102 -4.87 2.95 8.68
C PHE A 102 -5.90 2.96 9.81
N SER A 103 -5.99 1.88 10.59
CA SER A 103 -6.91 1.75 11.72
C SER A 103 -6.43 2.45 12.99
N ALA A 104 -5.11 2.60 13.14
CA ALA A 104 -4.47 3.29 14.25
C ALA A 104 -3.56 4.42 13.70
N PRO A 105 -4.15 5.55 13.24
CA PRO A 105 -3.35 6.66 12.72
C PRO A 105 -2.33 7.11 13.75
N ASP A 106 -1.10 7.34 13.30
CA ASP A 106 0.00 7.80 14.15
C ASP A 106 -0.46 9.04 14.90
N LYS A 107 -0.35 9.03 16.24
CA LYS A 107 -0.67 10.21 17.05
C LYS A 107 0.20 11.35 16.52
N GLN A 108 -0.43 12.37 15.94
CA GLN A 108 0.27 13.60 15.62
C GLN A 108 0.87 14.13 16.93
N VAL A 109 2.20 14.19 16.99
CA VAL A 109 2.86 15.08 17.94
C VAL A 109 2.47 16.48 17.48
N GLN A 110 1.49 17.07 18.16
CA GLN A 110 1.22 18.49 18.03
C GLN A 110 2.50 19.22 18.44
N PHE A 111 3.13 19.91 17.49
CA PHE A 111 4.18 20.89 17.77
C PHE A 111 3.55 22.14 18.37
#